data_AF-A0A7R9P9N7-F1
#
_entry.id   AF-A0A7R9P9N7-F1
#
_cell.length_a   1.000
_cell.length_b   1.000
_cell.length_c   1.000
_cell.angle_alpha   90.00
_cell.angle_beta   90.00
_cell.angle_gamma   90.00
#
_symmetry.space_group_name_H-M   'P 1'
#
loop_
_entity.id
_entity.type
_entity.pdbx_description
1 polymer ?
#
loop_
_entity_poly.entity_id
_entity_poly.type
_entity_poly.pdbx_seq_one_letter_code
_entity_poly.pdbx_strand_id
1 'polypeptide(L)'
;DVMRYWLNLGVDGFRVDSIPHLFEDTRFLDEPWTNKTGVQEGDYDSVEHIYTQNLPETYDMVHQFRAVVDEYKAKDGVTRVMMTEAYADTEQMMAYYGTDDKPGAHFTFNFMPIMYLSNSSTAQDFSDVIHEWVDNVPEGRWGNWVFGNHDQHRVASRYGLDLADAINMLVTLLPGTSISYMGEEIAMEDTPLTWEQTVDPQGLNAGQKHYVEFSRDPERTPYQWDNTTSAGFSTNATTWLPVNPNYLELNLENEIIAETSHFKVYQQLTGLRSTKTIQLGSLNTQVLSEWIFTFSRFTHI
;
A
#
# COMPACT_ATOMS: atom_id res chain seq x y z
N ASP A 1 -5.88 4.90 25.63
CA ASP A 1 -6.11 3.59 26.30
C ASP A 1 -6.08 2.39 25.36
N VAL A 2 -6.76 2.41 24.22
CA VAL A 2 -6.76 1.29 23.25
C VAL A 2 -5.35 0.89 22.81
N MET A 3 -4.50 1.86 22.41
CA MET A 3 -3.10 1.57 22.04
C MET A 3 -2.33 0.91 23.19
N ARG A 4 -2.44 1.45 24.41
CA ARG A 4 -1.76 0.90 25.60
C ARG A 4 -2.22 -0.52 25.93
N TYR A 5 -3.51 -0.82 25.76
CA TYR A 5 -4.03 -2.17 25.94
C TYR A 5 -3.31 -3.18 25.04
N TRP A 6 -3.23 -2.90 23.73
CA TRP A 6 -2.56 -3.78 22.78
C TRP A 6 -1.04 -3.84 22.98
N LEU A 7 -0.41 -2.71 23.29
CA LEU A 7 1.03 -2.68 23.62
C LEU A 7 1.34 -3.50 24.88
N ASN A 8 0.44 -3.53 25.86
CA ASN A 8 0.58 -4.39 27.04
C ASN A 8 0.42 -5.88 26.72
N LEU A 9 -0.29 -6.23 25.64
CA LEU A 9 -0.37 -7.60 25.12
C LEU A 9 0.84 -7.98 24.25
N GLY A 10 1.71 -7.02 23.93
CA GLY A 10 2.97 -7.27 23.23
C GLY A 10 2.92 -7.09 21.72
N VAL A 11 1.99 -6.30 21.16
CA VAL A 11 2.06 -5.95 19.73
C VAL A 11 3.28 -5.07 19.42
N ASP A 12 3.89 -5.27 18.26
CA ASP A 12 5.10 -4.56 17.84
C ASP A 12 4.85 -3.19 17.22
N GLY A 13 3.58 -2.77 17.11
CA GLY A 13 3.26 -1.49 16.48
C GLY A 13 1.81 -1.37 15.99
N PHE A 14 1.56 -0.29 15.26
CA PHE A 14 0.25 0.02 14.67
C PHE A 14 0.39 0.58 13.26
N ARG A 15 -0.52 0.15 12.39
CA ARG A 15 -0.95 0.89 11.19
C ARG A 15 -2.21 1.66 11.59
N VAL A 16 -2.17 2.98 11.49
CA VAL A 16 -3.29 3.88 11.80
C VAL A 16 -3.96 4.27 10.49
N ASP A 17 -5.14 3.71 10.28
CA ASP A 17 -5.96 3.84 9.07
C ASP A 17 -6.67 5.20 9.01
N SER A 18 -6.89 5.70 7.80
CA SER A 18 -7.75 6.85 7.48
C SER A 18 -7.40 8.10 8.27
N ILE A 19 -6.10 8.34 8.51
CA ILE A 19 -5.64 9.43 9.36
C ILE A 19 -6.07 10.83 8.86
N PRO A 20 -6.20 11.12 7.55
CA PRO A 20 -6.66 12.42 7.06
C PRO A 20 -8.00 12.88 7.64
N HIS A 21 -8.87 11.94 8.00
CA HIS A 21 -10.27 12.18 8.39
C HIS A 21 -10.49 12.33 9.90
N LEU A 22 -9.43 12.51 10.68
CA LEU A 22 -9.53 12.47 12.13
C LEU A 22 -10.28 13.67 12.73
N PHE A 23 -10.24 14.82 12.05
CA PHE A 23 -10.88 16.05 12.49
C PHE A 23 -11.57 16.76 11.32
N GLU A 24 -12.71 17.36 11.62
CA GLU A 24 -13.45 18.26 10.74
C GLU A 24 -13.60 19.66 11.35
N ASP A 25 -13.77 20.67 10.49
CA ASP A 25 -13.94 22.05 10.90
C ASP A 25 -15.26 22.24 11.65
N THR A 26 -15.17 22.64 12.92
CA THR A 26 -16.32 22.85 13.81
C THR A 26 -17.29 23.94 13.39
N ARG A 27 -16.95 24.75 12.36
CA ARG A 27 -17.88 25.72 11.77
C ARG A 27 -18.88 25.06 10.82
N PHE A 28 -18.61 23.83 10.36
CA PHE A 28 -19.44 23.08 9.42
C PHE A 28 -19.79 23.90 8.16
N LEU A 29 -18.78 24.53 7.56
CA LEU A 29 -18.93 25.27 6.30
C LEU A 29 -19.04 24.29 5.14
N ASP A 30 -19.76 24.70 4.09
CA ASP A 30 -19.83 23.92 2.85
C ASP A 30 -18.45 23.89 2.18
N GLU A 31 -18.04 22.69 1.75
CA GLU A 31 -16.83 22.49 0.96
C GLU A 31 -17.00 23.13 -0.43
N PRO A 32 -15.93 23.71 -1.00
CA PRO A 32 -15.99 24.25 -2.36
C PRO A 32 -16.06 23.12 -3.40
N TRP A 33 -16.76 23.39 -4.50
CA TRP A 33 -16.83 22.47 -5.65
C TRP A 33 -15.47 22.35 -6.34
N THR A 34 -15.13 21.15 -6.81
CA THR A 34 -13.93 20.93 -7.62
C THR A 34 -14.17 21.26 -9.08
N ASN A 35 -13.08 21.51 -9.82
CA ASN A 35 -13.09 21.69 -11.28
C ASN A 35 -12.84 20.38 -12.06
N LYS A 36 -12.84 19.21 -11.40
CA LYS A 36 -12.63 17.90 -12.04
C LYS A 36 -13.76 17.62 -13.03
N THR A 37 -13.40 17.15 -14.22
CA THR A 37 -14.38 16.73 -15.24
C THR A 37 -14.88 15.31 -14.94
N GLY A 38 -16.18 15.06 -15.12
CA GLY A 38 -16.75 13.71 -15.02
C GLY A 38 -17.25 13.31 -13.63
N VAL A 39 -17.08 14.17 -12.61
CA VAL A 39 -17.71 14.02 -11.29
C VAL A 39 -19.10 14.65 -11.26
N GLN A 40 -20.02 13.97 -10.62
CA GLN A 40 -21.42 14.37 -10.45
C GLN A 40 -21.67 14.91 -9.04
N GLU A 41 -22.74 15.70 -8.89
CA GLU A 41 -23.21 16.11 -7.57
C GLU A 41 -23.55 14.86 -6.72
N GLY A 42 -22.94 14.79 -5.54
CA GLY A 42 -23.07 13.64 -4.62
C GLY A 42 -21.90 12.65 -4.70
N ASP A 43 -21.04 12.74 -5.71
CA ASP A 43 -19.79 11.96 -5.74
C ASP A 43 -18.82 12.51 -4.67
N TYR A 44 -18.03 11.62 -4.08
CA TYR A 44 -17.04 12.01 -3.07
C TYR A 44 -16.09 13.08 -3.60
N ASP A 45 -15.55 12.87 -4.80
CA ASP A 45 -14.65 13.78 -5.51
C ASP A 45 -15.32 15.03 -6.12
N SER A 46 -16.58 15.31 -5.79
CA SER A 46 -17.30 16.48 -6.30
C SER A 46 -16.99 17.78 -5.53
N VAL A 47 -16.39 17.67 -4.35
CA VAL A 47 -15.94 18.80 -3.52
C VAL A 47 -14.46 18.67 -3.14
N GLU A 48 -13.81 19.80 -2.87
CA GLU A 48 -12.46 19.81 -2.30
C GLU A 48 -12.59 19.73 -0.78
N HIS A 49 -12.03 18.70 -0.16
CA HIS A 49 -12.23 18.39 1.26
C HIS A 49 -11.37 19.24 2.22
N ILE A 50 -11.40 20.57 2.08
CA ILE A 50 -10.54 21.49 2.84
C ILE A 50 -10.98 21.66 4.30
N TYR A 51 -12.23 21.36 4.63
CA TYR A 51 -12.78 21.43 5.98
C TYR A 51 -12.93 20.05 6.64
N THR A 52 -12.75 18.96 5.90
CA THR A 52 -13.02 17.59 6.38
C THR A 52 -11.82 16.64 6.27
N GLN A 53 -10.69 17.11 5.73
CA GLN A 53 -9.45 16.33 5.63
C GLN A 53 -8.22 17.16 5.98
N ASN A 54 -7.18 16.47 6.47
CA ASN A 54 -5.82 16.99 6.63
C ASN A 54 -5.73 18.29 7.44
N LEU A 55 -6.65 18.49 8.39
CA LEU A 55 -6.60 19.65 9.29
C LEU A 55 -5.37 19.59 10.20
N PRO A 56 -4.81 20.74 10.64
CA PRO A 56 -3.63 20.78 11.51
C PRO A 56 -3.72 19.90 12.77
N GLU A 57 -4.92 19.80 13.35
CA GLU A 57 -5.24 18.99 14.52
C GLU A 57 -4.97 17.49 14.31
N THR A 58 -5.09 17.02 13.06
CA THR A 58 -4.77 15.63 12.68
C THR A 58 -3.31 15.32 12.96
N TYR A 59 -2.39 16.19 12.53
CA TYR A 59 -0.96 16.03 12.76
C TYR A 59 -0.63 16.14 14.26
N ASP A 60 -1.29 17.04 14.98
CA ASP A 60 -1.19 17.16 16.44
C ASP A 60 -1.57 15.87 17.17
N MET A 61 -2.59 15.14 16.70
CA MET A 61 -2.92 13.83 17.28
C MET A 61 -1.88 12.77 16.93
N VAL A 62 -1.33 12.76 15.71
CA VAL A 62 -0.28 11.82 15.32
C VAL A 62 0.92 11.93 16.26
N HIS A 63 1.31 13.15 16.65
CA HIS A 63 2.38 13.36 17.65
C HIS A 63 2.03 12.77 19.02
N GLN A 64 0.77 12.88 19.45
CA GLN A 64 0.31 12.29 20.71
C GLN A 64 0.30 10.77 20.65
N PHE A 65 -0.14 10.17 19.55
CA PHE A 65 -0.04 8.73 19.33
C PHE A 65 1.41 8.25 19.32
N ARG A 66 2.31 9.01 18.66
CA ARG A 66 3.74 8.71 18.69
C ARG A 66 4.30 8.71 20.10
N ALA A 67 3.95 9.70 20.93
CA ALA A 67 4.39 9.76 22.32
C ALA A 67 3.97 8.51 23.11
N VAL A 68 2.74 8.01 22.91
CA VAL A 68 2.26 6.77 23.55
C VAL A 68 3.10 5.56 23.13
N VAL A 69 3.51 5.48 21.86
CA VAL A 69 4.36 4.39 21.37
C VAL A 69 5.78 4.48 21.97
N ASP A 70 6.34 5.70 22.05
CA ASP A 70 7.67 5.93 22.61
C ASP A 70 7.75 5.69 24.13
N GLU A 71 6.64 5.83 24.88
CA GLU A 71 6.56 5.43 26.30
C GLU A 71 7.00 3.97 26.50
N TYR A 72 6.64 3.07 25.58
CA TYR A 72 6.95 1.64 25.70
C TYR A 72 8.41 1.35 25.39
N LYS A 73 8.97 2.03 24.37
CA LYS A 73 10.41 1.96 24.10
C LYS A 73 11.22 2.46 25.30
N ALA A 74 10.79 3.52 25.97
CA ALA A 74 11.46 4.02 27.16
C ALA A 74 11.39 3.03 28.34
N LYS A 75 10.33 2.21 28.40
CA LYS A 75 10.11 1.22 29.45
C LYS A 75 10.97 -0.04 29.29
N ASP A 76 11.10 -0.56 28.06
CA ASP A 76 11.72 -1.87 27.80
C ASP A 76 12.88 -1.87 26.80
N GLY A 77 13.16 -0.72 26.17
CA GLY A 77 14.24 -0.55 25.20
C GLY A 77 13.91 -1.02 23.78
N VAL A 78 12.71 -1.53 23.51
CA VAL A 78 12.34 -2.10 22.22
C VAL A 78 11.43 -1.13 21.45
N THR A 79 11.82 -0.79 20.22
CA THR A 79 11.01 0.09 19.35
C THR A 79 9.73 -0.63 18.95
N ARG A 80 8.57 0.03 19.14
CA ARG A 80 7.34 -0.31 18.43
C ARG A 80 7.11 0.68 17.30
N VAL A 81 6.67 0.20 16.16
CA VAL A 81 6.56 1.03 14.94
C VAL A 81 5.15 1.62 14.85
N MET A 82 5.05 2.87 14.40
CA MET A 82 3.78 3.50 14.09
C MET A 82 3.82 3.96 12.64
N MET A 83 2.83 3.52 11.87
CA MET A 83 2.67 3.81 10.44
C MET A 83 1.32 4.48 10.23
N THR A 84 1.25 5.55 9.45
CA THR A 84 -0.04 6.19 9.11
C THR A 84 -0.42 5.91 7.67
N GLU A 85 -1.71 5.71 7.45
CA GLU A 85 -2.31 5.58 6.13
C GLU A 85 -3.01 6.89 5.75
N ALA A 86 -2.50 7.54 4.70
CA ALA A 86 -3.09 8.72 4.12
C ALA A 86 -2.95 8.66 2.59
N TYR A 87 -4.01 9.06 1.90
CA TYR A 87 -3.96 9.43 0.49
C TYR A 87 -4.01 10.96 0.45
N ALA A 88 -2.87 11.58 0.22
CA ALA A 88 -2.68 13.03 0.32
C ALA A 88 -1.55 13.47 -0.61
N ASP A 89 -1.41 14.77 -0.82
CA ASP A 89 -0.26 15.30 -1.58
C ASP A 89 1.07 15.12 -0.82
N THR A 90 2.18 15.30 -1.53
CA THR A 90 3.53 15.08 -0.97
C THR A 90 3.79 15.91 0.29
N GLU A 91 3.39 17.19 0.32
CA GLU A 91 3.61 18.07 1.47
C GLU A 91 2.89 17.54 2.71
N GLN A 92 1.60 17.20 2.54
CA GLN A 92 0.76 16.62 3.59
C GLN A 92 1.29 15.26 4.05
N MET A 93 1.80 14.44 3.14
CA MET A 93 2.42 13.16 3.47
C MET A 93 3.69 13.34 4.31
N MET A 94 4.56 14.29 3.93
CA MET A 94 5.79 14.53 4.68
C MET A 94 5.55 15.11 6.07
N ALA A 95 4.46 15.86 6.26
CA ALA A 95 4.06 16.39 7.56
C ALA A 95 3.80 15.27 8.60
N TYR A 96 3.41 14.05 8.19
CA TYR A 96 3.22 12.93 9.12
C TYR A 96 4.51 12.44 9.80
N TYR A 97 5.69 12.72 9.26
CA TYR A 97 6.96 12.36 9.92
C TYR A 97 7.26 13.24 11.13
N GLY A 98 6.71 14.46 11.16
CA GLY A 98 7.00 15.45 12.19
C GLY A 98 8.46 15.94 12.18
N THR A 99 8.82 16.66 13.25
CA THR A 99 10.16 17.20 13.46
C THR A 99 10.88 16.42 14.56
N ASP A 100 12.17 16.69 14.78
CA ASP A 100 12.90 16.02 15.86
C ASP A 100 12.39 16.40 17.26
N ASP A 101 11.93 17.64 17.44
CA ASP A 101 11.31 18.09 18.69
C ASP A 101 9.88 17.58 18.86
N LYS A 102 9.21 17.26 17.76
CA LYS A 102 7.81 16.80 17.74
C LYS A 102 7.67 15.63 16.74
N PRO A 103 8.13 14.43 17.11
CA PRO A 103 8.16 13.30 16.19
C PRO A 103 6.75 12.85 15.83
N GLY A 104 6.55 12.52 14.55
CA GLY A 104 5.31 11.93 14.04
C GLY A 104 5.42 10.41 13.88
N ALA A 105 4.75 9.87 12.85
CA ALA A 105 4.86 8.47 12.48
C ALA A 105 6.31 8.07 12.17
N HIS A 106 6.64 6.79 12.36
CA HIS A 106 7.94 6.27 11.92
C HIS A 106 8.05 6.32 10.39
N PHE A 107 6.94 6.10 9.69
CA PHE A 107 6.71 6.50 8.31
C PHE A 107 5.21 6.60 8.03
N THR A 108 4.83 7.30 6.96
CA THR A 108 3.50 7.20 6.36
C THR A 108 3.59 6.35 5.09
N PHE A 109 2.56 5.55 4.79
CA PHE A 109 2.58 4.64 3.65
C PHE A 109 2.70 5.40 2.33
N ASN A 110 3.65 4.99 1.49
CA ASN A 110 3.82 5.55 0.16
C ASN A 110 2.86 4.89 -0.84
N PHE A 111 1.72 5.53 -1.09
CA PHE A 111 0.76 5.09 -2.09
C PHE A 111 0.90 5.79 -3.45
N MET A 112 1.94 6.61 -3.67
CA MET A 112 2.18 7.25 -4.97
C MET A 112 2.22 6.22 -6.14
N PRO A 113 2.83 5.02 -6.00
CA PRO A 113 2.78 4.01 -7.05
C PRO A 113 1.38 3.43 -7.33
N ILE A 114 0.45 3.54 -6.38
CA ILE A 114 -0.94 3.15 -6.59
C ILE A 114 -1.70 4.29 -7.27
N MET A 115 -1.48 5.53 -6.83
CA MET A 115 -2.22 6.71 -7.30
C MET A 115 -1.83 7.15 -8.71
N TYR A 116 -0.56 7.00 -9.08
CA TYR A 116 -0.01 7.67 -10.27
C TYR A 116 0.58 6.72 -11.32
N LEU A 117 0.64 5.40 -11.06
CA LEU A 117 1.19 4.43 -11.99
C LEU A 117 0.15 3.37 -12.40
N SER A 118 0.23 2.94 -13.66
CA SER A 118 -0.62 1.92 -14.26
C SER A 118 0.13 1.16 -15.36
N ASN A 119 -0.53 0.20 -16.02
CA ASN A 119 0.02 -0.47 -17.23
C ASN A 119 0.30 0.48 -18.41
N SER A 120 -0.21 1.71 -18.39
CA SER A 120 0.03 2.71 -19.44
C SER A 120 1.21 3.63 -19.13
N SER A 121 1.79 3.52 -17.93
CA SER A 121 2.91 4.35 -17.49
C SER A 121 4.20 4.00 -18.22
N THR A 122 4.90 5.04 -18.66
CA THR A 122 6.22 5.00 -19.28
C THR A 122 7.32 4.86 -18.22
N ALA A 123 8.54 4.56 -18.66
CA ALA A 123 9.71 4.56 -17.79
C ALA A 123 9.96 5.93 -17.11
N GLN A 124 9.56 7.03 -17.75
CA GLN A 124 9.66 8.36 -17.17
C GLN A 124 8.69 8.51 -15.99
N ASP A 125 7.44 8.05 -16.13
CA ASP A 125 6.44 8.12 -15.07
C ASP A 125 6.91 7.34 -13.82
N PHE A 126 7.49 6.15 -14.01
CA PHE A 126 8.10 5.40 -12.91
C PHE A 126 9.25 6.16 -12.24
N SER A 127 10.12 6.80 -13.02
CA SER A 127 11.22 7.61 -12.49
C SER A 127 10.69 8.78 -11.67
N ASP A 128 9.69 9.50 -12.19
CA ASP A 128 9.13 10.68 -11.55
C ASP A 128 8.45 10.32 -10.23
N VAL A 129 7.64 9.26 -10.20
CA VAL A 129 7.01 8.77 -8.96
C VAL A 129 8.04 8.30 -7.92
N ILE A 130 9.13 7.67 -8.37
CA ILE A 130 10.18 7.23 -7.44
C ILE A 130 10.89 8.44 -6.82
N HIS A 131 11.26 9.44 -7.62
CA HIS A 131 11.95 10.64 -7.13
C HIS A 131 11.06 11.56 -6.34
N GLU A 132 9.77 11.66 -6.68
CA GLU A 132 8.79 12.41 -5.88
C GLU A 132 8.79 11.93 -4.42
N TRP A 133 8.94 10.63 -4.18
CA TRP A 133 9.06 10.11 -2.83
C TRP A 133 10.48 10.27 -2.26
N VAL A 134 11.50 9.79 -2.97
CA VAL A 134 12.87 9.72 -2.44
C VAL A 134 13.46 11.10 -2.14
N ASP A 135 13.15 12.09 -2.97
CA ASP A 135 13.70 13.45 -2.82
C ASP A 135 12.95 14.29 -1.77
N ASN A 136 11.71 13.91 -1.41
CA ASN A 136 10.89 14.64 -0.44
C ASN A 136 10.83 14.01 0.95
N VAL A 137 11.14 12.72 1.12
CA VAL A 137 11.26 12.11 2.46
C VAL A 137 12.25 12.93 3.30
N PRO A 138 11.87 13.45 4.49
CA PRO A 138 12.74 14.36 5.23
C PRO A 138 14.07 13.71 5.60
N GLU A 139 15.13 14.52 5.64
CA GLU A 139 16.48 14.05 5.97
C GLU A 139 16.48 13.25 7.30
N GLY A 140 17.13 12.08 7.29
CA GLY A 140 17.19 11.20 8.46
C GLY A 140 15.91 10.38 8.72
N ARG A 141 14.86 10.53 7.91
CA ARG A 141 13.66 9.69 7.96
C ARG A 141 13.75 8.48 7.03
N TRP A 142 12.80 7.56 7.17
CA TRP A 142 12.82 6.26 6.51
C TRP A 142 11.64 6.10 5.56
N GLY A 143 11.92 5.91 4.27
CA GLY A 143 10.89 5.70 3.25
C GLY A 143 10.31 4.28 3.23
N ASN A 144 9.28 4.06 2.42
CA ASN A 144 8.70 2.76 2.12
C ASN A 144 8.09 2.73 0.71
N TRP A 145 7.72 1.55 0.23
CA TRP A 145 7.09 1.34 -1.07
C TRP A 145 5.89 0.42 -0.93
N VAL A 146 4.74 0.86 -1.45
CA VAL A 146 3.51 0.07 -1.52
C VAL A 146 2.99 0.07 -2.94
N PHE A 147 2.79 -1.12 -3.50
CA PHE A 147 2.17 -1.27 -4.83
C PHE A 147 0.82 -1.97 -4.75
N GLY A 148 0.45 -2.60 -3.65
CA GLY A 148 -0.89 -3.16 -3.48
C GLY A 148 -1.35 -3.11 -2.05
N ASN A 149 -2.66 -3.18 -1.89
CA ASN A 149 -3.35 -3.30 -0.63
C ASN A 149 -4.76 -3.85 -0.90
N HIS A 150 -5.57 -3.95 0.15
CA HIS A 150 -6.95 -4.44 0.07
C HIS A 150 -8.01 -3.43 -0.40
N ASP A 151 -7.60 -2.24 -0.84
CA ASP A 151 -8.52 -1.18 -1.32
C ASP A 151 -8.30 -0.84 -2.80
N GLN A 152 -7.39 -1.55 -3.45
CA GLN A 152 -6.93 -1.27 -4.79
C GLN A 152 -6.73 -2.60 -5.53
N HIS A 153 -7.13 -2.62 -6.81
CA HIS A 153 -6.90 -3.74 -7.72
C HIS A 153 -5.50 -4.33 -7.59
N ARG A 154 -5.35 -5.66 -7.63
CA ARG A 154 -4.08 -6.36 -7.44
C ARG A 154 -3.03 -5.92 -8.46
N VAL A 155 -1.76 -5.95 -8.06
CA VAL A 155 -0.61 -5.55 -8.90
C VAL A 155 -0.62 -6.25 -10.26
N ALA A 156 -0.80 -7.58 -10.27
CA ALA A 156 -0.84 -8.36 -11.51
C ALA A 156 -2.02 -7.97 -12.43
N SER A 157 -3.14 -7.50 -11.87
CA SER A 157 -4.28 -7.02 -12.66
C SER A 157 -4.10 -5.59 -13.15
N ARG A 158 -3.46 -4.70 -12.36
CA ARG A 158 -3.21 -3.31 -12.76
C ARG A 158 -2.11 -3.16 -13.80
N TYR A 159 -1.05 -3.98 -13.70
CA TYR A 159 0.12 -3.91 -14.58
C TYR A 159 0.20 -5.04 -15.61
N GLY A 160 -0.50 -6.16 -15.36
CA GLY A 160 -0.35 -7.40 -16.12
C GLY A 160 0.62 -8.37 -15.44
N LEU A 161 0.37 -9.68 -15.63
CA LEU A 161 1.20 -10.76 -15.09
C LEU A 161 2.68 -10.64 -15.51
N ASP A 162 2.94 -10.22 -16.75
CA ASP A 162 4.30 -10.08 -17.30
C ASP A 162 5.16 -9.06 -16.53
N LEU A 163 4.53 -8.09 -15.84
CA LEU A 163 5.22 -7.06 -15.06
C LEU A 163 5.27 -7.36 -13.56
N ALA A 164 4.61 -8.43 -13.07
CA ALA A 164 4.54 -8.73 -11.64
C ALA A 164 5.93 -8.85 -11.00
N ASP A 165 6.86 -9.55 -11.66
CA ASP A 165 8.24 -9.71 -11.18
C ASP A 165 9.04 -8.39 -11.19
N ALA A 166 8.80 -7.54 -12.19
CA ALA A 166 9.44 -6.23 -12.28
C ALA A 166 8.95 -5.30 -11.17
N ILE A 167 7.64 -5.32 -10.86
CA ILE A 167 7.09 -4.57 -9.74
C ILE A 167 7.61 -5.10 -8.40
N ASN A 168 7.64 -6.42 -8.21
CA ASN A 168 8.23 -7.04 -7.02
C ASN A 168 9.72 -6.66 -6.86
N MET A 169 10.47 -6.53 -7.96
CA MET A 169 11.85 -6.05 -7.96
C MET A 169 11.94 -4.60 -7.45
N LEU A 170 11.07 -3.70 -7.90
CA LEU A 170 11.04 -2.31 -7.42
C LEU A 170 10.71 -2.25 -5.91
N VAL A 171 9.59 -2.86 -5.51
CA VAL A 171 9.13 -2.89 -4.11
C VAL A 171 10.22 -3.40 -3.16
N THR A 172 10.92 -4.46 -3.58
CA THR A 172 11.89 -5.14 -2.73
C THR A 172 13.25 -4.46 -2.70
N LEU A 173 13.70 -3.87 -3.83
CA LEU A 173 15.08 -3.40 -3.98
C LEU A 173 15.24 -1.87 -3.94
N LEU A 174 14.17 -1.08 -3.91
CA LEU A 174 14.26 0.35 -3.62
C LEU A 174 14.62 0.61 -2.13
N PRO A 175 15.21 1.77 -1.80
CA PRO A 175 15.59 2.11 -0.42
C PRO A 175 14.36 2.27 0.49
N GLY A 176 14.52 1.98 1.78
CA GLY A 176 13.42 2.04 2.74
C GLY A 176 12.79 0.67 3.00
N THR A 177 11.53 0.65 3.48
CA THR A 177 10.77 -0.57 3.80
C THR A 177 9.98 -1.09 2.60
N SER A 178 10.12 -2.39 2.29
CA SER A 178 9.29 -3.12 1.33
C SER A 178 7.98 -3.52 2.00
N ILE A 179 6.84 -3.12 1.44
CA ILE A 179 5.50 -3.54 1.90
C ILE A 179 4.88 -4.36 0.77
N SER A 180 4.47 -5.60 1.07
CA SER A 180 3.84 -6.49 0.11
C SER A 180 2.43 -6.87 0.58
N TYR A 181 1.48 -6.82 -0.33
CA TYR A 181 0.12 -7.28 -0.09
C TYR A 181 -0.02 -8.77 -0.39
N MET A 182 -0.90 -9.43 0.36
CA MET A 182 -1.15 -10.86 0.26
C MET A 182 -1.45 -11.27 -1.20
N GLY A 183 -0.64 -12.17 -1.75
CA GLY A 183 -0.77 -12.68 -3.11
C GLY A 183 0.16 -12.04 -4.13
N GLU A 184 0.83 -10.91 -3.84
CA GLU A 184 1.82 -10.32 -4.74
C GLU A 184 3.03 -11.23 -4.99
N GLU A 185 3.39 -12.06 -4.00
CA GLU A 185 4.50 -12.99 -4.07
C GLU A 185 4.30 -14.16 -5.04
N ILE A 186 3.05 -14.46 -5.39
CA ILE A 186 2.64 -15.45 -6.39
C ILE A 186 1.87 -14.79 -7.55
N ALA A 187 1.96 -13.46 -7.68
CA ALA A 187 1.28 -12.67 -8.71
C ALA A 187 -0.25 -12.93 -8.82
N MET A 188 -0.96 -13.07 -7.70
CA MET A 188 -2.43 -13.18 -7.69
C MET A 188 -3.08 -12.01 -8.44
N GLU A 189 -4.07 -12.36 -9.25
CA GLU A 189 -4.93 -11.43 -9.99
C GLU A 189 -6.27 -11.23 -9.28
N ASP A 190 -6.93 -10.11 -9.57
CA ASP A 190 -8.29 -9.82 -9.15
C ASP A 190 -9.24 -10.92 -9.58
N THR A 191 -10.16 -11.27 -8.69
CA THR A 191 -11.21 -12.24 -9.01
C THR A 191 -12.40 -11.54 -9.64
N PRO A 192 -12.91 -12.00 -10.80
CA PRO A 192 -14.17 -11.51 -11.33
C PRO A 192 -15.34 -11.97 -10.43
N LEU A 193 -16.08 -11.01 -9.88
CA LEU A 193 -17.20 -11.25 -8.98
C LEU A 193 -18.50 -10.73 -9.58
N THR A 194 -19.60 -11.45 -9.35
CA THR A 194 -20.94 -10.95 -9.68
C THR A 194 -21.47 -10.00 -8.61
N TRP A 195 -22.50 -9.23 -8.95
CA TRP A 195 -23.22 -8.39 -7.99
C TRP A 195 -23.71 -9.19 -6.77
N GLU A 196 -24.25 -10.39 -6.99
CA GLU A 196 -24.77 -11.26 -5.94
C GLU A 196 -23.66 -11.80 -5.01
N GLN A 197 -22.41 -11.76 -5.46
CA GLN A 197 -21.24 -12.16 -4.68
C GLN A 197 -20.57 -10.96 -3.99
N THR A 198 -20.94 -9.74 -4.35
CA THR A 198 -20.38 -8.51 -3.78
C THR A 198 -20.88 -8.32 -2.35
N VAL A 199 -19.95 -8.08 -1.43
CA VAL A 199 -20.22 -7.82 -0.01
C VAL A 199 -19.61 -6.52 0.47
N ASP A 200 -18.71 -5.88 -0.31
CA ASP A 200 -18.14 -4.59 0.03
C ASP A 200 -19.22 -3.51 0.10
N PRO A 201 -19.38 -2.81 1.25
CA PRO A 201 -20.29 -1.69 1.37
C PRO A 201 -20.11 -0.61 0.29
N GLN A 202 -18.88 -0.34 -0.17
CA GLN A 202 -18.67 0.65 -1.24
C GLN A 202 -19.29 0.20 -2.57
N GLY A 203 -19.01 -1.03 -2.99
CA GLY A 203 -19.64 -1.64 -4.17
C GLY A 203 -21.16 -1.75 -4.05
N LEU A 204 -21.67 -2.14 -2.87
CA LEU A 204 -23.11 -2.24 -2.61
C LEU A 204 -23.81 -0.87 -2.69
N ASN A 205 -23.20 0.18 -2.13
CA ASN A 205 -23.76 1.54 -2.15
C ASN A 205 -23.74 2.16 -3.56
N ALA A 206 -22.73 1.83 -4.39
CA ALA A 206 -22.69 2.22 -5.80
C ALA A 206 -23.80 1.54 -6.64
N GLY A 207 -24.33 0.42 -6.14
CA GLY A 207 -25.44 -0.31 -6.75
C GLY A 207 -25.03 -1.21 -7.92
N GLN A 208 -25.97 -2.03 -8.38
CA GLN A 208 -25.73 -3.12 -9.34
C GLN A 208 -25.11 -2.69 -10.67
N LYS A 209 -25.25 -1.42 -11.08
CA LYS A 209 -24.67 -0.92 -12.33
C LYS A 209 -23.20 -0.54 -12.20
N HIS A 210 -22.78 -0.11 -11.02
CA HIS A 210 -21.46 0.49 -10.80
C HIS A 210 -20.60 -0.29 -9.81
N TYR A 211 -21.11 -1.37 -9.20
CA TYR A 211 -20.37 -2.13 -8.19
C TYR A 211 -18.96 -2.56 -8.61
N VAL A 212 -18.73 -2.85 -9.90
CA VAL A 212 -17.40 -3.22 -10.42
C VAL A 212 -16.39 -2.08 -10.30
N GLU A 213 -16.86 -0.83 -10.42
CA GLU A 213 -16.01 0.37 -10.37
C GLU A 213 -15.62 0.75 -8.92
N PHE A 214 -16.40 0.32 -7.93
CA PHE A 214 -16.26 0.76 -6.53
C PHE A 214 -16.02 -0.37 -5.53
N SER A 215 -16.28 -1.64 -5.89
CA SER A 215 -16.07 -2.77 -4.98
C SER A 215 -14.60 -3.12 -4.90
N ARG A 216 -14.14 -3.28 -3.65
CA ARG A 216 -12.79 -3.76 -3.31
C ARG A 216 -12.74 -5.27 -3.08
N ASP A 217 -13.85 -5.98 -3.34
CA ASP A 217 -13.90 -7.44 -3.17
C ASP A 217 -12.95 -8.22 -4.10
N PRO A 218 -12.71 -7.83 -5.37
CA PRO A 218 -11.83 -8.58 -6.27
C PRO A 218 -10.43 -8.84 -5.72
N GLU A 219 -9.83 -7.84 -5.06
CA GLU A 219 -8.51 -7.90 -4.45
C GLU A 219 -8.52 -8.60 -3.07
N ARG A 220 -9.69 -8.75 -2.43
CA ARG A 220 -9.85 -9.37 -1.09
C ARG A 220 -10.13 -10.86 -1.12
N THR A 221 -10.23 -11.44 -2.32
CA THR A 221 -10.52 -12.87 -2.47
C THR A 221 -9.49 -13.77 -1.79
N PRO A 222 -9.89 -14.98 -1.33
CA PRO A 222 -9.02 -15.84 -0.55
C PRO A 222 -7.70 -16.19 -1.24
N TYR A 223 -6.63 -16.30 -0.44
CA TYR A 223 -5.30 -16.66 -0.93
C TYR A 223 -5.27 -18.07 -1.55
N GLN A 224 -4.44 -18.24 -2.59
CA GLN A 224 -4.34 -19.47 -3.37
C GLN A 224 -3.15 -20.32 -2.92
N TRP A 225 -3.36 -21.18 -1.92
CA TRP A 225 -2.32 -22.06 -1.37
C TRP A 225 -1.98 -23.22 -2.29
N ASP A 226 -3.00 -23.92 -2.78
CA ASP A 226 -2.87 -25.14 -3.58
C ASP A 226 -4.06 -25.31 -4.54
N ASN A 227 -4.15 -26.44 -5.24
CA ASN A 227 -5.24 -26.75 -6.19
C ASN A 227 -6.42 -27.52 -5.58
N THR A 228 -6.51 -27.62 -4.26
CA THR A 228 -7.58 -28.33 -3.56
C THR A 228 -8.81 -27.43 -3.33
N THR A 229 -9.83 -27.92 -2.63
CA THR A 229 -11.05 -27.16 -2.30
C THR A 229 -10.71 -25.75 -1.82
N SER A 230 -11.33 -24.74 -2.45
CA SER A 230 -11.11 -23.33 -2.15
C SER A 230 -9.63 -22.92 -2.12
N ALA A 231 -8.83 -23.47 -3.04
CA ALA A 231 -7.40 -23.25 -3.14
C ALA A 231 -6.61 -23.51 -1.84
N GLY A 232 -7.07 -24.45 -1.02
CA GLY A 232 -6.47 -24.77 0.28
C GLY A 232 -6.75 -23.72 1.38
N PHE A 233 -7.42 -22.60 1.07
CA PHE A 233 -7.81 -21.61 2.08
C PHE A 233 -8.84 -22.16 3.07
N SER A 234 -9.74 -23.02 2.60
CA SER A 234 -10.76 -23.64 3.44
C SER A 234 -11.07 -25.06 2.97
N THR A 235 -11.46 -25.93 3.90
CA THR A 235 -12.01 -27.24 3.56
C THR A 235 -13.45 -27.15 3.04
N ASN A 236 -14.12 -26.01 3.17
CA ASN A 236 -15.47 -25.78 2.67
C ASN A 236 -15.42 -25.27 1.22
N ALA A 237 -16.31 -25.77 0.36
CA ALA A 237 -16.39 -25.33 -1.04
C ALA A 237 -16.92 -23.89 -1.22
N THR A 238 -17.55 -23.31 -0.19
CA THR A 238 -18.03 -21.93 -0.20
C THR A 238 -17.32 -21.15 0.89
N THR A 239 -16.71 -20.04 0.49
CA THR A 239 -15.99 -19.08 1.33
C THR A 239 -16.73 -17.75 1.39
N TRP A 240 -16.27 -16.83 2.23
CA TRP A 240 -16.92 -15.53 2.41
C TRP A 240 -16.90 -14.67 1.14
N LEU A 241 -15.85 -14.80 0.32
CA LEU A 241 -15.77 -14.39 -1.07
C LEU A 241 -15.35 -15.59 -1.94
N PRO A 242 -15.79 -15.68 -3.20
CA PRO A 242 -15.32 -16.69 -4.15
C PRO A 242 -13.80 -16.67 -4.31
N VAL A 243 -13.22 -17.85 -4.53
CA VAL A 243 -11.80 -18.00 -4.89
C VAL A 243 -11.64 -17.74 -6.39
N ASN A 244 -10.54 -17.10 -6.80
CA ASN A 244 -10.26 -16.89 -8.22
C ASN A 244 -10.22 -18.24 -8.96
N PRO A 245 -10.96 -18.43 -10.07
CA PRO A 245 -10.97 -19.70 -10.80
C PRO A 245 -9.59 -20.11 -11.35
N ASN A 246 -8.62 -19.19 -11.46
CA ASN A 246 -7.26 -19.50 -11.92
C ASN A 246 -6.42 -20.27 -10.87
N TYR A 247 -6.92 -20.49 -9.64
CA TYR A 247 -6.19 -21.18 -8.56
C TYR A 247 -5.69 -22.59 -8.90
N LEU A 248 -6.32 -23.26 -9.87
CA LEU A 248 -5.88 -24.59 -10.32
C LEU A 248 -4.49 -24.54 -10.98
N GLU A 249 -4.15 -23.40 -11.58
CA GLU A 249 -2.88 -23.15 -12.27
C GLU A 249 -1.98 -22.23 -11.43
N LEU A 250 -2.50 -21.08 -10.99
CA LEU A 250 -1.79 -20.08 -10.19
C LEU A 250 -2.06 -20.29 -8.69
N ASN A 251 -1.15 -20.99 -8.03
CA ASN A 251 -1.15 -21.19 -6.58
C ASN A 251 0.28 -21.44 -6.08
N LEU A 252 0.47 -21.26 -4.76
CA LEU A 252 1.77 -21.36 -4.14
C LEU A 252 2.43 -22.75 -4.29
N GLU A 253 1.67 -23.84 -4.13
CA GLU A 253 2.20 -25.20 -4.27
C GLU A 253 2.80 -25.44 -5.67
N ASN A 254 2.06 -25.07 -6.72
CA ASN A 254 2.51 -25.16 -8.10
C ASN A 254 3.79 -24.32 -8.33
N GLU A 255 3.82 -23.09 -7.81
CA GLU A 255 4.96 -22.18 -7.97
C GLU A 255 6.23 -22.64 -7.23
N ILE A 256 6.10 -23.34 -6.10
CA ILE A 256 7.24 -23.94 -5.40
C ILE A 256 7.87 -25.05 -6.26
N ILE A 257 7.06 -25.84 -6.95
CA ILE A 257 7.50 -27.00 -7.74
C ILE A 257 8.04 -26.60 -9.12
N ALA A 258 7.42 -25.60 -9.76
CA ALA A 258 7.78 -25.13 -11.11
C ALA A 258 9.26 -24.71 -11.22
N GLU A 259 9.92 -24.97 -12.34
CA GLU A 259 11.34 -24.61 -12.52
C GLU A 259 11.59 -23.10 -12.34
N THR A 260 10.69 -22.28 -12.89
CA THR A 260 10.63 -20.82 -12.77
C THR A 260 9.24 -20.39 -12.33
N SER A 261 9.14 -19.47 -11.37
CA SER A 261 7.87 -18.94 -10.85
C SER A 261 8.06 -17.58 -10.19
N HIS A 262 6.97 -16.82 -10.05
CA HIS A 262 6.96 -15.52 -9.37
C HIS A 262 7.44 -15.65 -7.93
N PHE A 263 7.02 -16.70 -7.21
CA PHE A 263 7.43 -16.98 -5.85
C PHE A 263 8.94 -17.21 -5.73
N LYS A 264 9.55 -17.92 -6.68
CA LYS A 264 11.01 -18.11 -6.70
C LYS A 264 11.75 -16.80 -6.97
N VAL A 265 11.23 -15.95 -7.84
CA VAL A 265 11.76 -14.59 -8.06
C VAL A 265 11.64 -13.78 -6.77
N TYR A 266 10.47 -13.77 -6.13
CA TYR A 266 10.23 -13.07 -4.87
C TYR A 266 11.17 -13.55 -3.74
N GLN A 267 11.41 -14.87 -3.62
CA GLN A 267 12.39 -15.43 -2.69
C GLN A 267 13.82 -14.94 -2.97
N GLN A 268 14.22 -14.87 -4.24
CA GLN A 268 15.54 -14.33 -4.61
C GLN A 268 15.66 -12.83 -4.28
N LEU A 269 14.62 -12.05 -4.57
CA LEU A 269 14.58 -10.60 -4.29
C LEU A 269 14.66 -10.34 -2.78
N THR A 270 13.89 -11.05 -1.97
CA THR A 270 13.93 -10.93 -0.50
C THR A 270 15.26 -11.42 0.09
N GLY A 271 15.88 -12.44 -0.53
CA GLY A 271 17.26 -12.83 -0.26
C GLY A 271 18.26 -11.70 -0.53
N LEU A 272 18.18 -11.05 -1.70
CA LEU A 272 19.01 -9.89 -2.06
C LEU A 272 18.80 -8.71 -1.10
N ARG A 273 17.56 -8.48 -0.67
CA ARG A 273 17.22 -7.43 0.31
C ARG A 273 17.90 -7.62 1.66
N SER A 274 18.32 -8.83 2.00
CA SER A 274 19.08 -9.11 3.21
C SER A 274 20.56 -8.70 3.12
N THR A 275 21.03 -8.25 1.95
CA THR A 275 22.41 -7.77 1.76
C THR A 275 22.57 -6.31 2.18
N LYS A 276 23.76 -5.94 2.66
CA LYS A 276 24.06 -4.55 3.08
C LYS A 276 23.85 -3.54 1.95
N THR A 277 24.15 -3.91 0.69
CA THR A 277 23.98 -3.03 -0.46
C THR A 277 22.52 -2.65 -0.67
N ILE A 278 21.59 -3.59 -0.52
CA ILE A 278 20.15 -3.27 -0.67
C ILE A 278 19.60 -2.62 0.61
N GLN A 279 20.11 -2.97 1.80
CA GLN A 279 19.66 -2.36 3.05
C GLN A 279 20.09 -0.89 3.20
N LEU A 280 21.33 -0.56 2.82
CA LEU A 280 21.97 0.72 3.17
C LEU A 280 22.55 1.47 1.95
N GLY A 281 22.61 0.85 0.78
CA GLY A 281 23.21 1.47 -0.40
C GLY A 281 22.40 2.63 -0.95
N SER A 282 23.07 3.57 -1.59
CA SER A 282 22.47 4.67 -2.33
C SER A 282 21.70 4.16 -3.55
N LEU A 283 20.68 4.90 -3.98
CA LEU A 283 19.92 4.65 -5.18
C LEU A 283 20.47 5.52 -6.32
N ASN A 284 20.65 4.92 -7.50
CA ASN A 284 20.85 5.64 -8.75
C ASN A 284 19.89 5.09 -9.80
N THR A 285 19.18 5.97 -10.50
CA THR A 285 18.16 5.62 -11.50
C THR A 285 18.49 6.24 -12.85
N GLN A 286 18.04 5.62 -13.93
CA GLN A 286 18.18 6.17 -15.28
C GLN A 286 17.04 5.69 -16.18
N VAL A 287 16.43 6.63 -16.91
CA VAL A 287 15.50 6.36 -18.02
C VAL A 287 16.33 6.23 -19.29
N LEU A 288 16.38 5.02 -19.88
CA LEU A 288 17.17 4.73 -21.08
C LEU A 288 16.36 4.93 -22.37
N SER A 289 15.05 4.71 -22.30
CA SER A 289 14.08 4.97 -23.37
C SER A 289 12.68 5.12 -22.77
N GLU A 290 11.68 5.38 -23.60
CA GLU A 290 10.27 5.47 -23.19
C GLU A 290 9.80 4.26 -22.35
N TRP A 291 10.35 3.07 -22.60
CA TRP A 291 9.89 1.82 -21.99
C TRP A 291 10.95 1.11 -21.13
N ILE A 292 12.12 1.72 -20.93
CA ILE A 292 13.22 1.10 -20.16
C ILE A 292 13.67 2.03 -19.04
N PHE A 293 13.23 1.70 -17.83
CA PHE A 293 13.75 2.24 -16.58
C PHE A 293 14.82 1.31 -16.00
N THR A 294 15.89 1.88 -15.47
CA THR A 294 16.94 1.13 -14.77
C THR A 294 17.23 1.78 -13.43
N PHE A 295 17.57 0.96 -12.44
CA PHE A 295 18.09 1.44 -11.16
C PHE A 295 19.21 0.55 -10.66
N SER A 296 20.03 1.11 -9.78
CA SER A 296 21.15 0.43 -9.15
C SER A 296 21.22 0.83 -7.68
N ARG A 297 21.61 -0.14 -6.85
CA ARG A 297 21.92 0.06 -5.43
C ARG A 297 23.41 -0.16 -5.23
N PHE A 298 24.09 0.80 -4.63
CA PHE A 298 25.54 0.76 -4.47
C PHE A 298 25.97 1.31 -3.12
N THR A 299 27.10 0.82 -2.61
CA THR A 299 27.75 1.36 -1.42
C THR A 299 29.07 1.96 -1.84
N HIS A 300 29.39 3.15 -1.33
CA HIS A 300 30.75 3.67 -1.43
C HIS A 300 31.61 2.82 -0.49
N ILE A 301 32.46 1.96 -1.05
CA ILE A 301 33.47 1.19 -0.30
C ILE A 301 34.57 2.14 0.16
#